data_AF-A0A9P9A8G7-F1
#
_entry.id   AF-A0A9P9A8G7-F1
#
_cell.length_a   1.000
_cell.length_b   1.000
_cell.length_c   1.000
_cell.angle_alpha   90.00
_cell.angle_beta   90.00
_cell.angle_gamma   90.00
#
_symmetry.space_group_name_H-M   'P 1'
#
loop_
_entity.id
_entity.type
_entity.pdbx_description
1 polymer ?
#
loop_
_entity_poly.entity_id
_entity_poly.type
_entity_poly.pdbx_seq_one_letter_code
_entity_poly.pdbx_strand_id
1 'polypeptide(L)'
;MFSKEDEEASRPLADRVDESEEENEALASLQQRRNGQRSKWFAWIGGVVVLIATSVVSMQIGVHMARGSTAKLDSSCAEHTTQWSPVLRDVGIRYEWKEFNGSFMSENIYRKEGSPEVDAAWEALGVDYRAGPISTEDGLASGLDDTFVQRNKKYGSGFLVNVEGMHHLHCLNLLRKSLYFNYDRYKKMGHHAFSNEDRILRLHVTHCLDIIRQTLMCNVDTGVLGQVWAGGESPAAFPDFNTKHRCKNYDDVRKWAEKLQAPPVDTVPPDYLKSPGPHDVIPVIP
;
A
#
# COMPACT_ATOMS: atom_id res chain seq x y z
N MET A 1 -8.77 52.59 106.23
CA MET A 1 -8.16 51.26 106.10
C MET A 1 -9.26 50.28 105.74
N PHE A 2 -9.08 49.59 104.61
CA PHE A 2 -9.82 48.41 104.10
C PHE A 2 -11.26 48.55 103.55
N SER A 3 -11.28 48.62 102.21
CA SER A 3 -12.05 47.87 101.20
C SER A 3 -13.16 46.88 101.60
N LYS A 4 -14.23 46.92 100.79
CA LYS A 4 -15.11 45.83 100.31
C LYS A 4 -15.59 46.31 98.92
N GLU A 5 -15.29 45.69 97.76
CA GLU A 5 -15.57 44.32 97.28
C GLU A 5 -16.98 43.88 97.72
N ASP A 6 -17.87 43.34 96.90
CA ASP A 6 -17.88 42.90 95.50
C ASP A 6 -19.33 42.43 95.24
N GLU A 7 -19.51 41.66 94.17
CA GLU A 7 -20.62 40.76 93.82
C GLU A 7 -21.61 41.33 92.81
N GLU A 8 -21.36 41.18 91.51
CA GLU A 8 -21.33 39.91 90.75
C GLU A 8 -22.71 39.28 90.68
N ALA A 9 -23.24 39.15 89.46
CA ALA A 9 -23.94 37.95 89.03
C ALA A 9 -24.43 38.11 87.59
N SER A 10 -24.49 37.08 86.76
CA SER A 10 -23.98 35.71 86.82
C SER A 10 -24.59 35.05 85.58
N ARG A 11 -23.75 34.59 84.67
CA ARG A 11 -24.01 33.33 83.97
C ARG A 11 -22.80 32.44 84.26
N PRO A 12 -23.01 31.20 84.71
CA PRO A 12 -21.93 30.34 85.17
C PRO A 12 -20.95 30.07 84.03
N LEU A 13 -19.65 30.10 84.33
CA LEU A 13 -18.58 29.81 83.38
C LEU A 13 -18.67 28.39 82.77
N ALA A 14 -19.34 27.45 83.45
CA ALA A 14 -19.40 26.05 83.03
C ALA A 14 -20.15 25.82 81.69
N ASP A 15 -21.30 26.48 81.47
CA ASP A 15 -22.08 26.30 80.22
C ASP A 15 -21.37 26.89 78.98
N ARG A 16 -20.56 27.93 79.16
CA ARG A 16 -19.79 28.56 78.07
C ARG A 16 -18.59 27.73 77.64
N VAL A 17 -18.03 26.94 78.56
CA VAL A 17 -16.95 26.01 78.25
C VAL A 17 -17.51 24.84 77.44
N ASP A 18 -18.69 24.33 77.80
CA ASP A 18 -19.36 23.20 77.13
C ASP A 18 -19.72 23.54 75.66
N GLU A 19 -20.33 24.70 75.40
CA GLU A 19 -20.62 25.15 74.02
C GLU A 19 -19.35 25.33 73.18
N SER A 20 -18.26 25.80 73.78
CA SER A 20 -16.98 26.02 73.07
C SER A 20 -16.27 24.70 72.74
N GLU A 21 -16.42 23.68 73.59
CA GLU A 21 -15.89 22.35 73.34
C GLU A 21 -16.71 21.64 72.25
N GLU A 22 -18.05 21.75 72.29
CA GLU A 22 -18.93 21.22 71.24
C GLU A 22 -18.68 21.87 69.87
N GLU A 23 -18.48 23.19 69.80
CA GLU A 23 -18.13 23.88 68.54
C GLU A 23 -16.78 23.44 67.98
N ASN A 24 -15.78 23.24 68.86
CA ASN A 24 -14.45 22.76 68.46
C ASN A 24 -14.49 21.31 67.98
N GLU A 25 -15.28 20.44 68.62
CA GLU A 25 -15.52 19.07 68.16
C GLU A 25 -16.27 19.04 66.82
N ALA A 26 -17.26 19.92 66.63
CA ALA A 26 -17.96 20.07 65.36
C ALA A 26 -17.00 20.52 64.24
N LEU A 27 -16.12 21.50 64.51
CA LEU A 27 -15.09 21.95 63.56
C LEU A 27 -14.09 20.85 63.22
N ALA A 28 -13.63 20.11 64.24
CA ALA A 28 -12.73 18.96 64.08
C ALA A 28 -13.38 17.86 63.24
N SER A 29 -14.66 17.55 63.48
CA SER A 29 -15.43 16.57 62.71
C SER A 29 -15.61 16.98 61.24
N LEU A 30 -15.81 18.28 60.97
CA LEU A 30 -15.89 18.83 59.62
C LEU A 30 -14.53 18.80 58.91
N GLN A 31 -13.44 19.12 59.62
CA GLN A 31 -12.08 18.98 59.09
C GLN A 31 -11.73 17.53 58.79
N GLN A 32 -12.11 16.58 59.65
CA GLN A 32 -11.91 15.15 59.46
C GLN A 32 -12.72 14.61 58.27
N ARG A 33 -13.99 15.03 58.12
CA ARG A 33 -14.81 14.74 56.92
C ARG A 33 -14.19 15.34 55.65
N ARG A 34 -13.73 16.59 55.70
CA ARG A 34 -13.11 17.29 54.54
C ARG A 34 -11.78 16.65 54.14
N ASN A 35 -10.95 16.20 55.09
CA ASN A 35 -9.72 15.46 54.82
C ASN A 35 -10.00 14.05 54.26
N GLY A 36 -10.99 13.34 54.79
CA GLY A 36 -11.42 12.05 54.26
C GLY A 36 -11.98 12.15 52.83
N GLN A 37 -12.71 13.22 52.54
CA GLN A 37 -13.28 13.48 51.21
C GLN A 37 -12.20 13.92 50.20
N ARG A 38 -11.21 14.71 50.62
CA ARG A 38 -10.00 15.01 49.81
C ARG A 38 -9.17 13.77 49.52
N SER A 39 -8.94 12.90 50.52
CA SER A 39 -8.22 11.64 50.34
C SER A 39 -8.91 10.71 49.34
N LYS A 40 -10.25 10.56 49.44
CA LYS A 40 -11.05 9.82 48.46
C LYS A 40 -10.98 10.44 47.05
N TRP A 41 -10.98 11.77 46.96
CA TRP A 41 -10.81 12.48 45.68
C TRP A 41 -9.43 12.25 45.06
N PHE A 42 -8.35 12.31 45.83
CA PHE A 42 -7.01 12.02 45.34
C PHE A 42 -6.84 10.54 44.95
N ALA A 43 -7.45 9.61 45.69
CA ALA A 43 -7.49 8.20 45.32
C ALA A 43 -8.28 7.97 44.01
N TRP A 44 -9.41 8.67 43.83
CA TRP A 44 -10.18 8.63 42.58
C TRP A 44 -9.40 9.20 41.40
N ILE A 45 -8.76 10.37 41.56
CA ILE A 45 -7.90 10.97 40.54
C ILE A 45 -6.74 10.03 40.21
N GLY A 46 -6.09 9.45 41.22
CA GLY A 46 -5.02 8.47 41.04
C GLY A 46 -5.49 7.24 40.25
N GLY A 47 -6.67 6.70 40.58
CA GLY A 47 -7.30 5.61 39.84
C GLY A 47 -7.59 5.96 38.38
N VAL A 48 -8.12 7.15 38.12
CA VAL A 48 -8.38 7.65 36.76
C VAL A 48 -7.07 7.83 35.98
N VAL A 49 -6.02 8.39 36.60
CA VAL A 49 -4.71 8.55 35.97
C VAL A 49 -4.09 7.19 35.61
N VAL A 50 -4.18 6.21 36.50
CA VAL A 50 -3.71 4.84 36.24
C VAL A 50 -4.48 4.21 35.09
N LEU A 51 -5.81 4.34 35.06
CA LEU A 51 -6.65 3.82 33.97
C LEU A 51 -6.29 4.46 32.62
N ILE A 52 -6.06 5.78 32.59
CA ILE A 52 -5.63 6.48 31.37
C ILE A 52 -4.25 5.98 30.94
N ALA A 53 -3.30 5.88 31.87
CA ALA A 53 -1.94 5.42 31.57
C ALA A 53 -1.93 3.98 31.03
N THR A 54 -2.69 3.05 31.63
CA THR A 54 -2.79 1.66 31.16
C THR A 54 -3.49 1.57 29.81
N SER A 55 -4.50 2.40 29.57
CA SER A 55 -5.18 2.48 28.26
C SER A 55 -4.24 2.98 27.17
N VAL A 56 -3.45 4.02 27.45
CA VAL A 56 -2.44 4.55 26.52
C VAL A 56 -1.36 3.51 26.24
N VAL A 57 -0.81 2.86 27.27
CA VAL A 57 0.20 1.80 27.10
C VAL A 57 -0.36 0.64 26.29
N SER A 58 -1.58 0.18 26.58
CA SER A 58 -2.24 -0.90 25.84
C SER A 58 -2.46 -0.53 24.37
N MET A 59 -2.87 0.71 24.10
CA MET A 59 -3.02 1.24 22.75
C MET A 59 -1.67 1.28 22.01
N GLN A 60 -0.60 1.74 22.65
CA GLN A 60 0.74 1.77 22.05
C GLN A 60 1.24 0.36 21.72
N ILE A 61 1.09 -0.59 22.64
CA ILE A 61 1.43 -2.01 22.40
C ILE A 61 0.60 -2.56 21.23
N GLY A 62 -0.71 -2.31 21.19
CA GLY A 62 -1.59 -2.73 20.11
C GLY A 62 -1.16 -2.17 18.74
N VAL A 63 -0.82 -0.88 18.68
CA VAL A 63 -0.33 -0.23 17.45
C VAL A 63 1.02 -0.82 17.01
N HIS A 64 1.94 -1.07 17.93
CA HIS A 64 3.23 -1.70 17.63
C HIS A 64 3.08 -3.13 17.11
N MET A 65 2.20 -3.94 17.74
CA MET A 65 1.90 -5.29 17.30
C MET A 65 1.23 -5.31 15.93
N ALA A 66 0.25 -4.43 15.68
CA ALA A 66 -0.43 -4.32 14.40
C ALA A 66 0.55 -3.96 13.27
N ARG A 67 1.41 -2.95 13.48
CA ARG A 67 2.45 -2.55 12.51
C ARG A 67 3.47 -3.67 12.26
N GLY A 68 3.87 -4.40 13.30
CA GLY A 68 4.77 -5.54 13.17
C GLY A 68 4.14 -6.72 12.43
N SER A 69 2.82 -6.93 12.58
CA SER A 69 2.08 -7.97 11.88
C SER A 69 1.96 -7.69 10.39
N THR A 70 1.64 -6.45 10.00
CA THR A 70 1.49 -6.08 8.58
C THR A 70 2.82 -6.16 7.82
N ALA A 71 3.92 -5.67 8.40
CA ALA A 71 5.23 -5.76 7.77
C ALA A 71 5.68 -7.22 7.54
N LYS A 72 5.35 -8.12 8.47
CA LYS A 72 5.60 -9.56 8.32
C LYS A 72 4.71 -10.20 7.25
N LEU A 73 3.48 -9.71 7.09
CA LEU A 73 2.58 -10.19 6.04
C LEU A 73 3.10 -9.78 4.67
N ASP A 74 3.54 -8.53 4.51
CA ASP A 74 4.08 -8.03 3.23
C ASP A 74 5.32 -8.82 2.80
N SER A 75 6.28 -9.02 3.70
CA SER A 75 7.48 -9.81 3.37
C SER A 75 7.13 -11.26 3.02
N SER A 76 6.24 -11.88 3.81
CA SER A 76 5.78 -13.25 3.57
C SER A 76 5.08 -13.39 2.22
N CYS A 77 4.14 -12.48 1.91
CA CYS A 77 3.44 -12.45 0.64
C CYS A 77 4.43 -12.29 -0.53
N ALA A 78 5.36 -11.34 -0.45
CA ALA A 78 6.34 -11.09 -1.50
C ALA A 78 7.20 -12.33 -1.78
N GLU A 79 7.72 -12.98 -0.73
CA GLU A 79 8.49 -14.24 -0.84
C GLU A 79 7.66 -15.40 -1.39
N HIS A 80 6.37 -15.46 -1.08
CA HIS A 80 5.49 -16.52 -1.54
C HIS A 80 5.00 -16.34 -2.99
N THR A 81 4.93 -15.10 -3.50
CA THR A 81 4.33 -14.80 -4.80
C THR A 81 5.32 -14.53 -5.93
N THR A 82 6.62 -14.51 -5.66
CA THR A 82 7.64 -14.34 -6.71
C THR A 82 8.81 -15.33 -6.55
N GLN A 83 9.69 -15.39 -7.56
CA GLN A 83 10.98 -16.05 -7.44
C GLN A 83 11.89 -15.24 -6.50
N TRP A 84 12.78 -15.93 -5.77
CA TRP A 84 13.72 -15.26 -4.91
C TRP A 84 14.66 -14.34 -5.71
N SER A 85 14.90 -13.14 -5.19
CA SER A 85 15.91 -12.22 -5.71
C SER A 85 16.43 -11.31 -4.59
N PRO A 86 17.60 -10.68 -4.77
CA PRO A 86 18.11 -9.70 -3.80
C PRO A 86 17.18 -8.50 -3.64
N VAL A 87 16.29 -8.22 -4.60
CA VAL A 87 15.28 -7.14 -4.49
C VAL A 87 14.37 -7.35 -3.28
N LEU A 88 13.98 -8.60 -2.99
CA LEU A 88 13.14 -8.91 -1.83
C LEU A 88 13.82 -8.56 -0.50
N ARG A 89 15.12 -8.85 -0.39
CA ARG A 89 15.94 -8.56 0.78
C ARG A 89 16.21 -7.06 0.94
N ASP A 90 16.61 -6.41 -0.15
CA ASP A 90 17.23 -5.09 -0.10
C ASP A 90 16.21 -3.93 -0.12
N VAL A 91 15.01 -4.15 -0.70
CA VAL A 91 13.98 -3.11 -0.82
C VAL A 91 12.97 -3.16 0.33
N GLY A 92 12.67 -4.35 0.86
CA GLY A 92 11.62 -4.55 1.86
C GLY A 92 10.23 -4.22 1.31
N ILE A 93 9.70 -5.11 0.47
CA ILE A 93 8.44 -4.95 -0.28
C ILE A 93 7.27 -4.63 0.67
N ARG A 94 6.44 -3.67 0.27
CA ARG A 94 5.22 -3.25 0.98
C ARG A 94 4.04 -3.17 0.02
N TYR A 95 2.86 -3.47 0.51
CA TYR A 95 1.63 -3.40 -0.28
C TYR A 95 0.77 -2.22 0.17
N GLU A 96 0.29 -1.44 -0.79
CA GLU A 96 -0.64 -0.35 -0.57
C GLU A 96 -1.78 -0.39 -1.60
N TRP A 97 -2.96 0.06 -1.17
CA TRP A 97 -4.05 0.26 -2.11
C TRP A 97 -3.77 1.48 -2.98
N LYS A 98 -3.81 1.27 -4.30
CA LYS A 98 -3.60 2.33 -5.27
C LYS A 98 -4.77 2.39 -6.23
N GLU A 99 -5.38 3.56 -6.31
CA GLU A 99 -6.41 3.82 -7.31
C GLU A 99 -5.76 4.07 -8.66
N PHE A 100 -6.24 3.37 -9.70
CA PHE A 100 -5.72 3.54 -11.05
C PHE A 100 -6.38 4.75 -11.69
N ASN A 101 -5.58 5.56 -12.40
CA ASN A 101 -6.14 6.55 -13.30
C ASN A 101 -6.60 5.84 -14.57
N GLY A 102 -7.87 5.44 -14.59
CA GLY A 102 -8.48 4.74 -15.70
C GLY A 102 -9.19 5.65 -16.70
N SER A 103 -8.98 6.97 -16.67
CA SER A 103 -9.91 7.85 -17.36
C SER A 103 -9.91 7.71 -18.88
N PHE A 104 -11.01 7.32 -19.49
CA PHE A 104 -11.04 6.98 -20.90
C PHE A 104 -10.81 8.22 -21.79
N MET A 105 -11.53 9.31 -21.53
CA MET A 105 -11.49 10.52 -22.38
C MET A 105 -10.37 11.50 -22.04
N SER A 106 -9.73 11.37 -20.88
CA SER A 106 -8.68 12.29 -20.40
C SER A 106 -7.31 11.64 -20.48
N GLU A 107 -6.43 12.14 -21.36
CA GLU A 107 -5.10 11.56 -21.59
C GLU A 107 -4.06 12.10 -20.60
N ASN A 108 -3.29 11.21 -19.99
CA ASN A 108 -2.07 11.56 -19.26
C ASN A 108 -0.84 11.51 -20.18
N ILE A 109 0.35 11.83 -19.65
CA ILE A 109 1.59 11.91 -20.44
C ILE A 109 1.93 10.59 -21.18
N TYR A 110 1.65 9.44 -20.58
CA TYR A 110 1.99 8.13 -21.15
C TYR A 110 1.12 7.72 -22.34
N ARG A 111 0.02 8.45 -22.55
CA ARG A 111 -1.00 8.17 -23.58
C ARG A 111 -0.92 9.10 -24.78
N LYS A 112 -0.16 10.18 -24.67
CA LYS A 112 0.01 11.15 -25.75
C LYS A 112 0.80 10.55 -26.92
N GLU A 113 0.67 11.21 -28.07
CA GLU A 113 1.50 10.92 -29.24
C GLU A 113 2.98 11.09 -28.91
N GLY A 114 3.83 10.36 -29.64
CA GLY A 114 5.27 10.35 -29.41
C GLY A 114 5.87 11.75 -29.47
N SER A 115 6.54 12.15 -28.39
CA SER A 115 7.30 13.38 -28.28
C SER A 115 8.47 13.18 -27.31
N PRO A 116 9.48 14.07 -27.29
CA PRO A 116 10.58 13.99 -26.33
C PRO A 116 10.11 13.91 -24.87
N GLU A 117 9.04 14.62 -24.51
CA GLU A 117 8.49 14.60 -23.16
C GLU A 117 7.82 13.26 -22.82
N VAL A 118 7.16 12.64 -23.80
CA VAL A 118 6.58 11.31 -23.64
C VAL A 118 7.68 10.27 -23.47
N ASP A 119 8.72 10.32 -24.32
CA ASP A 119 9.84 9.39 -24.22
C ASP A 119 10.59 9.54 -22.91
N ALA A 120 10.86 10.77 -22.46
CA ALA A 120 11.45 11.03 -21.15
C ALA A 120 10.59 10.49 -19.98
N ALA A 121 9.26 10.62 -20.07
CA ALA A 121 8.36 10.07 -19.06
C ALA A 121 8.44 8.53 -19.00
N TRP A 122 8.51 7.87 -20.16
CA TRP A 122 8.68 6.41 -20.22
C TRP A 122 10.08 5.98 -19.74
N GLU A 123 11.14 6.68 -20.12
CA GLU A 123 12.52 6.44 -19.65
C GLU A 123 12.61 6.51 -18.12
N ALA A 124 11.93 7.47 -17.50
CA ALA A 124 11.88 7.63 -16.05
C ALA A 124 11.23 6.44 -15.32
N LEU A 125 10.51 5.55 -16.02
CA LEU A 125 9.97 4.30 -15.46
C LEU A 125 11.01 3.17 -15.43
N GLY A 126 12.22 3.40 -15.92
CA GLY A 126 13.30 2.39 -15.93
C GLY A 126 13.28 1.47 -17.15
N VAL A 127 12.55 1.82 -18.21
CA VAL A 127 12.41 0.99 -19.42
C VAL A 127 13.72 0.74 -20.17
N ASP A 128 14.77 1.53 -19.92
CA ASP A 128 16.08 1.39 -20.57
C ASP A 128 17.22 1.21 -19.55
N TYR A 129 16.90 0.68 -18.35
CA TYR A 129 17.92 0.37 -17.36
C TYR A 129 18.82 -0.78 -17.79
N ARG A 130 20.12 -0.59 -17.56
CA ARG A 130 21.17 -1.56 -17.91
C ARG A 130 21.27 -2.67 -16.86
N ALA A 131 21.81 -3.81 -17.28
CA ALA A 131 22.11 -4.91 -16.38
C ALA A 131 23.10 -4.46 -15.28
N GLY A 132 22.81 -4.82 -14.04
CA GLY A 132 23.64 -4.56 -12.87
C GLY A 132 24.25 -5.85 -12.30
N PRO A 133 25.39 -5.79 -11.61
CA PRO A 133 25.99 -6.95 -10.98
C PRO A 133 25.28 -7.32 -9.66
N ILE A 134 25.05 -8.62 -9.46
CA ILE A 134 24.66 -9.21 -8.16
C ILE A 134 25.70 -10.24 -7.72
N SER A 135 25.75 -10.58 -6.43
CA SER A 135 26.73 -11.56 -5.94
C SER A 135 26.50 -12.95 -6.57
N THR A 136 27.52 -13.80 -6.56
CA THR A 136 27.38 -15.18 -7.05
C THR A 136 26.34 -15.95 -6.23
N GLU A 137 26.33 -15.76 -4.92
CA GLU A 137 25.33 -16.37 -4.02
C GLU A 137 23.91 -15.94 -4.40
N ASP A 138 23.70 -14.62 -4.58
CA ASP A 138 22.39 -14.10 -4.97
C ASP A 138 21.99 -14.64 -6.36
N GLY A 139 22.88 -14.66 -7.35
CA GLY A 139 22.52 -15.18 -8.67
C GLY A 139 22.11 -16.65 -8.66
N LEU A 140 22.85 -17.49 -7.92
CA LEU A 140 22.50 -18.91 -7.76
C LEU A 140 21.15 -19.08 -7.04
N ALA A 141 20.89 -18.30 -5.98
CA ALA A 141 19.61 -18.32 -5.27
C ALA A 141 18.45 -17.79 -6.13
N SER A 142 18.73 -16.89 -7.09
CA SER A 142 17.82 -16.44 -8.14
C SER A 142 17.68 -17.42 -9.30
N GLY A 143 18.22 -18.64 -9.20
CA GLY A 143 18.04 -19.69 -10.20
C GLY A 143 18.91 -19.55 -11.45
N LEU A 144 19.93 -18.69 -11.40
CA LEU A 144 20.98 -18.65 -12.42
C LEU A 144 22.01 -19.76 -12.14
N ASP A 145 22.82 -20.09 -13.13
CA ASP A 145 23.93 -21.03 -13.01
C ASP A 145 25.18 -20.52 -13.74
N ASP A 146 26.27 -21.29 -13.69
CA ASP A 146 27.57 -20.88 -14.26
C ASP A 146 27.57 -20.65 -15.78
N THR A 147 26.52 -21.05 -16.50
CA THR A 147 26.38 -20.79 -17.94
C THR A 147 25.99 -19.34 -18.24
N PHE A 148 25.44 -18.62 -17.25
CA PHE A 148 25.09 -17.22 -17.38
C PHE A 148 26.34 -16.31 -17.40
N VAL A 149 26.19 -15.15 -18.03
CA VAL A 149 27.22 -14.12 -18.14
C VAL A 149 27.58 -13.60 -16.75
N GLN A 150 28.86 -13.74 -16.41
CA GLN A 150 29.43 -13.29 -15.15
C GLN A 150 30.39 -12.13 -15.33
N ARG A 151 30.45 -11.26 -14.33
CA ARG A 151 31.45 -10.21 -14.23
C ARG A 151 32.84 -10.82 -14.09
N ASN A 152 33.80 -10.27 -14.82
CA ASN A 152 35.19 -10.71 -14.71
C ASN A 152 35.73 -10.46 -13.28
N LYS A 153 36.30 -11.50 -12.66
CA LYS A 153 36.80 -11.52 -11.28
C LYS A 153 37.74 -10.35 -10.94
N LYS A 154 38.50 -9.82 -11.91
CA LYS A 154 39.36 -8.63 -11.72
C LYS A 154 38.59 -7.41 -11.23
N TYR A 155 37.32 -7.28 -11.63
CA TYR A 155 36.45 -6.16 -11.27
C TYR A 155 35.44 -6.54 -10.18
N GLY A 156 35.56 -7.73 -9.60
CA GLY A 156 34.58 -8.34 -8.71
C GLY A 156 33.81 -9.47 -9.38
N SER A 157 33.46 -10.49 -8.59
CA SER A 157 32.65 -11.63 -9.04
C SER A 157 31.16 -11.28 -9.02
N GLY A 158 30.35 -12.00 -9.80
CA GLY A 158 28.89 -11.85 -9.77
C GLY A 158 28.22 -12.06 -11.13
N PHE A 159 26.91 -12.18 -11.14
CA PHE A 159 26.10 -12.27 -12.35
C PHE A 159 25.63 -10.89 -12.80
N LEU A 160 25.48 -10.68 -14.11
CA LEU A 160 24.85 -9.47 -14.64
C LEU A 160 23.36 -9.73 -14.90
N VAL A 161 22.51 -8.92 -14.26
CA VAL A 161 21.06 -9.14 -14.30
C VAL A 161 20.28 -7.85 -14.50
N ASN A 162 19.09 -7.98 -15.06
CA ASN A 162 18.05 -6.94 -15.07
C ASN A 162 16.91 -7.35 -14.11
N VAL A 163 16.20 -6.36 -13.56
CA VAL A 163 14.97 -6.60 -12.80
C VAL A 163 13.82 -6.87 -13.77
N GLU A 164 13.10 -7.96 -13.59
CA GLU A 164 12.03 -8.45 -14.48
C GLU A 164 10.95 -7.40 -14.72
N GLY A 165 10.48 -6.73 -13.65
CA GLY A 165 9.47 -5.69 -13.77
C GLY A 165 9.86 -4.52 -14.68
N MET A 166 11.16 -4.17 -14.73
CA MET A 166 11.66 -3.14 -15.65
C MET A 166 11.68 -3.64 -17.10
N HIS A 167 12.00 -4.93 -17.29
CA HIS A 167 11.96 -5.55 -18.61
C HIS A 167 10.52 -5.67 -19.15
N HIS A 168 9.53 -5.98 -18.31
CA HIS A 168 8.12 -5.93 -18.70
C HIS A 168 7.70 -4.53 -19.20
N LEU A 169 8.11 -3.47 -18.51
CA LEU A 169 7.83 -2.09 -18.93
C LEU A 169 8.59 -1.72 -20.21
N HIS A 170 9.83 -2.19 -20.39
CA HIS A 170 10.58 -2.08 -21.64
C HIS A 170 9.80 -2.69 -22.82
N CYS A 171 9.35 -3.93 -22.68
CA CYS A 171 8.55 -4.61 -23.70
C CYS A 171 7.27 -3.82 -24.05
N LEU A 172 6.55 -3.32 -23.03
CA LEU A 172 5.34 -2.52 -23.27
C LEU A 172 5.65 -1.22 -24.03
N ASN A 173 6.75 -0.53 -23.70
CA ASN A 173 7.17 0.68 -24.41
C ASN A 173 7.59 0.36 -25.86
N LEU A 174 8.24 -0.78 -26.10
CA LEU A 174 8.57 -1.23 -27.45
C LEU A 174 7.29 -1.45 -28.27
N LEU A 175 6.28 -2.12 -27.70
CA LEU A 175 4.99 -2.35 -28.38
C LEU A 175 4.28 -1.02 -28.70
N ARG A 176 4.28 -0.06 -27.75
CA ARG A 176 3.78 1.30 -27.97
C ARG A 176 4.39 1.94 -29.21
N LYS A 177 5.69 1.73 -29.44
CA LYS A 177 6.45 2.34 -30.54
C LYS A 177 6.30 1.61 -31.90
N SER A 178 5.73 0.39 -31.99
CA SER A 178 6.04 -0.50 -33.15
C SER A 178 4.92 -1.33 -33.81
N LEU A 179 3.72 -1.50 -33.24
CA LEU A 179 2.70 -2.46 -33.76
C LEU A 179 1.90 -2.05 -35.03
N TYR A 180 2.43 -1.17 -35.90
CA TYR A 180 1.67 -0.60 -37.03
C TYR A 180 1.33 -1.60 -38.15
N PHE A 181 2.14 -2.65 -38.36
CA PHE A 181 2.00 -3.60 -39.47
C PHE A 181 0.72 -4.47 -39.43
N ASN A 182 0.03 -4.52 -38.29
CA ASN A 182 -1.23 -5.24 -38.13
C ASN A 182 -2.47 -4.34 -38.37
N TYR A 183 -2.30 -3.01 -38.34
CA TYR A 183 -3.40 -2.06 -38.23
C TYR A 183 -4.41 -2.18 -39.39
N ASP A 184 -3.94 -2.11 -40.64
CA ASP A 184 -4.79 -2.10 -41.84
C ASP A 184 -5.68 -3.34 -41.92
N ARG A 185 -5.13 -4.50 -41.53
CA ARG A 185 -5.84 -5.78 -41.57
C ARG A 185 -7.02 -5.80 -40.62
N TYR A 186 -6.85 -5.31 -39.39
CA TYR A 186 -7.90 -5.31 -38.37
C TYR A 186 -8.87 -4.14 -38.55
N LYS A 187 -8.37 -2.98 -38.98
CA LYS A 187 -9.23 -1.85 -39.36
C LYS A 187 -10.19 -2.24 -40.49
N LYS A 188 -9.71 -2.97 -41.49
CA LYS A 188 -10.56 -3.51 -42.57
C LYS A 188 -11.62 -4.51 -42.09
N MET A 189 -11.38 -5.26 -41.01
CA MET A 189 -12.42 -6.14 -40.45
C MET A 189 -13.54 -5.35 -39.77
N GLY A 190 -13.22 -4.22 -39.13
CA GLY A 190 -14.20 -3.37 -38.48
C GLY A 190 -14.94 -4.03 -37.30
N HIS A 191 -14.33 -5.01 -36.62
CA HIS A 191 -14.91 -5.66 -35.45
C HIS A 191 -14.50 -4.95 -34.15
N HIS A 192 -15.36 -4.98 -33.13
CA HIS A 192 -15.08 -4.46 -31.78
C HIS A 192 -14.52 -3.02 -31.82
N ALA A 193 -13.41 -2.75 -31.12
CA ALA A 193 -12.79 -1.42 -31.09
C ALA A 193 -12.48 -0.86 -32.49
N PHE A 194 -12.20 -1.71 -33.48
CA PHE A 194 -11.89 -1.30 -34.86
C PHE A 194 -13.11 -0.82 -35.66
N SER A 195 -14.33 -1.02 -35.16
CA SER A 195 -15.54 -0.42 -35.76
C SER A 195 -15.63 1.08 -35.52
N ASN A 196 -14.86 1.62 -34.57
CA ASN A 196 -14.86 3.04 -34.24
C ASN A 196 -14.01 3.85 -35.22
N GLU A 197 -14.23 5.16 -35.24
CA GLU A 197 -13.35 6.12 -35.91
C GLU A 197 -11.94 6.13 -35.31
N ASP A 198 -10.95 6.53 -36.10
CA ASP A 198 -9.52 6.45 -35.75
C ASP A 198 -9.19 7.21 -34.47
N ARG A 199 -9.85 8.35 -34.21
CA ARG A 199 -9.69 9.10 -32.97
C ARG A 199 -10.09 8.27 -31.74
N ILE A 200 -11.25 7.61 -31.78
CA ILE A 200 -11.75 6.81 -30.66
C ILE A 200 -10.92 5.54 -30.51
N LEU A 201 -10.52 4.93 -31.63
CA LEU A 201 -9.62 3.79 -31.62
C LEU A 201 -8.27 4.14 -30.97
N ARG A 202 -7.68 5.31 -31.30
CA ARG A 202 -6.46 5.82 -30.66
C ARG A 202 -6.63 5.95 -29.15
N LEU A 203 -7.71 6.60 -28.70
CA LEU A 203 -8.00 6.76 -27.26
C LEU A 203 -8.15 5.41 -26.56
N HIS A 204 -8.81 4.44 -27.19
CA HIS A 204 -8.99 3.10 -26.66
C HIS A 204 -7.66 2.36 -26.52
N VAL A 205 -6.84 2.37 -27.57
CA VAL A 205 -5.53 1.70 -27.57
C VAL A 205 -4.59 2.31 -26.54
N THR A 206 -4.51 3.64 -26.45
CA THR A 206 -3.64 4.31 -25.47
C THR A 206 -4.16 4.15 -24.05
N HIS A 207 -5.48 4.13 -23.84
CA HIS A 207 -6.09 3.77 -22.56
C HIS A 207 -5.69 2.33 -22.14
N CYS A 208 -5.85 1.33 -23.00
CA CYS A 208 -5.45 -0.04 -22.69
C CYS A 208 -3.95 -0.16 -22.40
N LEU A 209 -3.10 0.50 -23.18
CA LEU A 209 -1.66 0.56 -22.95
C LEU A 209 -1.36 1.08 -21.53
N ASP A 210 -2.01 2.17 -21.12
CA ASP A 210 -1.77 2.79 -19.82
C ASP A 210 -2.34 1.97 -18.65
N ILE A 211 -3.46 1.26 -18.84
CA ILE A 211 -3.96 0.29 -17.84
C ILE A 211 -3.00 -0.87 -17.65
N ILE A 212 -2.40 -1.38 -18.73
CA ILE A 212 -1.39 -2.45 -18.65
C ILE A 212 -0.13 -1.90 -17.95
N ARG A 213 0.33 -0.69 -18.30
CA ARG A 213 1.46 -0.03 -17.64
C ARG A 213 1.22 0.08 -16.13
N GLN A 214 0.05 0.55 -15.71
CA GLN A 214 -0.33 0.65 -14.30
C GLN A 214 -0.37 -0.72 -13.62
N THR A 215 -0.91 -1.75 -14.29
CA THR A 215 -0.92 -3.14 -13.79
C THR A 215 0.50 -3.68 -13.57
N LEU A 216 1.40 -3.47 -14.54
CA LEU A 216 2.79 -3.90 -14.46
C LEU A 216 3.56 -3.18 -13.34
N MET A 217 3.26 -1.90 -13.09
CA MET A 217 3.86 -1.17 -11.96
C MET A 217 3.28 -1.60 -10.61
N CYS A 218 1.96 -1.84 -10.56
CA CYS A 218 1.28 -2.28 -9.35
C CYS A 218 1.68 -3.71 -8.93
N ASN A 219 2.02 -4.56 -9.90
CA ASN A 219 2.46 -5.93 -9.70
C ASN A 219 3.88 -6.08 -10.26
N VAL A 220 4.77 -5.13 -9.94
CA VAL A 220 6.14 -5.13 -10.44
C VAL A 220 6.82 -6.45 -10.08
N ASP A 221 7.30 -7.16 -11.09
CA ASP A 221 8.02 -8.42 -10.87
C ASP A 221 9.39 -8.10 -10.27
N THR A 222 9.60 -8.56 -9.03
CA THR A 222 10.83 -8.36 -8.27
C THR A 222 11.89 -9.41 -8.60
N GLY A 223 11.59 -10.39 -9.46
CA GLY A 223 12.55 -11.34 -10.01
C GLY A 223 13.65 -10.65 -10.83
N VAL A 224 14.66 -11.43 -11.18
CA VAL A 224 15.77 -10.98 -12.02
C VAL A 224 16.00 -11.94 -13.17
N LEU A 225 16.32 -11.39 -14.35
CA LEU A 225 16.76 -12.16 -15.51
C LEU A 225 18.25 -11.94 -15.76
N GLY A 226 18.95 -13.02 -16.12
CA GLY A 226 20.36 -12.99 -16.48
C GLY A 226 20.59 -12.88 -17.99
N GLN A 227 21.85 -12.84 -18.38
CA GLN A 227 22.27 -12.93 -19.78
C GLN A 227 23.01 -14.24 -20.02
N VAL A 228 22.90 -14.79 -21.22
CA VAL A 228 23.65 -15.96 -21.70
C VAL A 228 24.52 -15.58 -22.90
N TRP A 229 25.54 -16.39 -23.19
CA TRP A 229 26.32 -16.24 -24.41
C TRP A 229 25.59 -16.88 -25.58
N ALA A 230 25.20 -16.09 -26.57
CA ALA A 230 24.50 -16.53 -27.78
C ALA A 230 25.24 -16.10 -29.05
N GLY A 231 25.10 -16.85 -30.15
CA GLY A 231 25.69 -16.48 -31.45
C GLY A 231 26.87 -17.32 -31.93
N GLY A 232 27.09 -18.52 -31.38
CA GLY A 232 28.03 -19.51 -31.92
C GLY A 232 29.49 -19.04 -31.93
N GLU A 233 30.10 -18.93 -33.12
CA GLU A 233 31.53 -18.58 -33.30
C GLU A 233 31.90 -17.17 -32.84
N SER A 234 30.92 -16.27 -32.68
CA SER A 234 31.13 -14.91 -32.15
C SER A 234 30.08 -14.63 -31.09
N PRO A 235 30.25 -15.19 -29.87
CA PRO A 235 29.25 -15.10 -28.83
C PRO A 235 29.13 -13.67 -28.32
N ALA A 236 27.88 -13.22 -28.19
CA ALA A 236 27.51 -11.97 -27.54
C ALA A 236 26.59 -12.26 -26.35
N ALA A 237 26.67 -11.42 -25.32
CA ALA A 237 25.75 -11.49 -24.21
C ALA A 237 24.34 -11.11 -24.69
N PHE A 238 23.37 -11.98 -24.42
CA PHE A 238 21.97 -11.77 -24.75
C PHE A 238 21.09 -12.11 -23.54
N PRO A 239 20.05 -11.30 -23.23
CA PRO A 239 19.13 -11.63 -22.14
C PRO A 239 18.46 -13.00 -22.35
N ASP A 240 18.45 -13.84 -21.34
CA ASP A 240 17.66 -15.07 -21.37
C ASP A 240 16.27 -14.79 -20.77
N PHE A 241 15.25 -14.87 -21.62
CA PHE A 241 13.87 -14.62 -21.23
C PHE A 241 13.15 -15.87 -20.70
N ASN A 242 13.83 -17.02 -20.64
CA ASN A 242 13.25 -18.28 -20.15
C ASN A 242 13.35 -18.38 -18.61
N THR A 243 12.76 -17.42 -17.91
CA THR A 243 12.81 -17.35 -16.44
C THR A 243 11.62 -18.05 -15.78
N LYS A 244 11.74 -18.35 -14.48
CA LYS A 244 10.70 -19.05 -13.72
C LYS A 244 9.82 -18.03 -13.01
N HIS A 245 8.51 -18.14 -13.17
CA HIS A 245 7.56 -17.28 -12.46
C HIS A 245 6.61 -18.08 -11.58
N ARG A 246 6.18 -17.48 -10.47
CA ARG A 246 5.08 -17.99 -9.65
C ARG A 246 3.77 -17.44 -10.19
N CYS A 247 3.08 -18.25 -10.97
CA CYS A 247 1.83 -17.85 -11.61
C CYS A 247 0.60 -18.23 -10.77
N LYS A 248 -0.46 -17.44 -10.89
CA LYS A 248 -1.81 -17.83 -10.46
C LYS A 248 -2.31 -18.98 -11.35
N ASN A 249 -3.33 -19.71 -10.90
CA ASN A 249 -4.00 -20.78 -11.65
C ASN A 249 -4.82 -20.22 -12.82
N TYR A 250 -4.13 -19.73 -13.87
CA TYR A 250 -4.71 -19.01 -15.00
C TYR A 250 -5.89 -19.75 -15.63
N ASP A 251 -5.78 -21.06 -15.86
CA ASP A 251 -6.82 -21.82 -16.52
C ASP A 251 -8.12 -21.89 -15.72
N ASP A 252 -8.03 -21.96 -14.39
CA ASP A 252 -9.22 -21.99 -13.54
C ASP A 252 -9.90 -20.62 -13.53
N VAL A 253 -9.11 -19.55 -13.43
CA VAL A 253 -9.60 -18.17 -13.52
C VAL A 253 -10.27 -17.93 -14.88
N ARG A 254 -9.63 -18.36 -15.98
CA ARG A 254 -10.18 -18.25 -17.34
C ARG A 254 -11.50 -19.01 -17.48
N LYS A 255 -11.57 -20.26 -17.02
CA LYS A 255 -12.79 -21.08 -17.05
C LYS A 255 -13.91 -20.49 -16.20
N TRP A 256 -13.58 -19.87 -15.07
CA TRP A 256 -14.56 -19.18 -14.25
C TRP A 256 -15.12 -17.95 -14.98
N ALA A 257 -14.26 -17.13 -15.60
CA ALA A 257 -14.66 -15.95 -16.37
C ALA A 257 -15.50 -16.30 -17.61
N GLU A 258 -15.17 -17.41 -18.29
CA GLU A 258 -15.93 -17.97 -19.41
C GLU A 258 -17.37 -18.33 -19.00
N LYS A 259 -17.56 -18.90 -17.82
CA LYS A 259 -18.89 -19.25 -17.30
C LYS A 259 -19.70 -18.05 -16.79
N LEU A 260 -19.02 -16.96 -16.42
CA LEU A 260 -19.66 -15.76 -15.86
C LEU A 260 -20.35 -14.89 -16.93
N GLN A 261 -20.05 -15.11 -18.22
CA GLN A 261 -20.53 -14.25 -19.30
C GLN A 261 -22.05 -14.10 -19.27
N ALA A 262 -22.53 -12.86 -19.38
CA ALA A 262 -23.95 -12.61 -19.63
C ALA A 262 -24.36 -13.24 -20.98
N PRO A 263 -25.64 -13.59 -21.16
CA PRO A 263 -26.11 -14.06 -22.45
C PRO A 263 -25.89 -13.00 -23.54
N PRO A 264 -25.80 -13.39 -24.82
CA PRO A 264 -25.67 -12.44 -25.91
C PRO A 264 -26.77 -11.38 -25.87
N VAL A 265 -26.41 -10.13 -26.21
CA VAL A 265 -27.30 -8.97 -26.08
C VAL A 265 -28.60 -9.13 -26.87
N ASP A 266 -28.55 -9.84 -28.00
CA ASP A 266 -29.69 -10.17 -28.86
C ASP A 266 -30.62 -11.26 -28.29
N THR A 267 -30.22 -11.91 -27.19
CA THR A 267 -30.98 -13.00 -26.54
C THR A 267 -31.66 -12.60 -25.24
N VAL A 268 -31.35 -11.43 -24.69
CA VAL A 268 -31.89 -10.94 -23.41
C VAL A 268 -33.05 -9.95 -23.62
N PRO A 269 -34.03 -9.86 -22.71
CA PRO A 269 -35.12 -8.91 -22.83
C PRO A 269 -34.65 -7.45 -22.66
N PRO A 270 -35.42 -6.45 -23.14
CA PRO A 270 -35.02 -5.03 -23.08
C PRO A 270 -34.78 -4.48 -21.66
N ASP A 271 -35.41 -5.07 -20.66
CA ASP A 271 -35.29 -4.72 -19.23
C ASP A 271 -34.31 -5.62 -18.47
N TYR A 272 -33.48 -6.40 -19.17
CA TYR A 272 -32.43 -7.23 -18.56
C TYR A 272 -31.47 -6.41 -17.69
N LEU A 273 -31.13 -5.19 -18.13
CA LEU A 273 -30.39 -4.22 -17.33
C LEU A 273 -31.37 -3.31 -16.59
N LYS A 274 -31.17 -3.17 -15.28
CA LYS A 274 -31.91 -2.20 -14.48
C LYS A 274 -31.61 -0.77 -14.96
N SER A 275 -32.66 0.01 -15.22
CA SER A 275 -32.53 1.43 -15.54
C SER A 275 -31.78 2.19 -14.43
N PRO A 276 -30.93 3.18 -14.78
CA PRO A 276 -30.19 3.96 -13.80
C PRO A 276 -31.13 4.80 -12.94
N GLY A 277 -30.82 4.91 -11.65
CA GLY A 277 -31.42 5.88 -10.74
C GLY A 277 -30.86 7.30 -10.92
N PRO A 278 -31.42 8.30 -10.23
CA PRO A 278 -31.05 9.71 -10.39
C PRO A 278 -29.58 10.04 -10.09
N HIS A 279 -28.88 9.19 -9.35
CA HIS A 279 -27.48 9.37 -8.94
C HIS A 279 -26.53 8.34 -9.55
N ASP A 280 -27.02 7.43 -10.41
CA ASP A 280 -26.21 6.37 -11.00
C ASP A 280 -25.48 6.84 -12.27
N VAL A 281 -25.92 7.95 -12.86
CA VAL A 281 -25.37 8.52 -14.09
C VAL A 281 -24.28 9.53 -13.75
N ILE A 282 -23.05 9.17 -14.05
CA ILE A 282 -21.91 10.09 -13.99
C ILE A 282 -21.88 10.98 -15.25
N PRO A 283 -21.49 12.27 -15.13
CA PRO A 283 -21.63 13.25 -16.20
C PRO A 283 -20.63 13.07 -17.35
N VAL A 284 -19.55 12.31 -17.13
CA VAL A 284 -18.50 12.07 -18.12
C VAL A 284 -18.17 10.59 -18.13
N ILE A 285 -17.84 10.05 -19.31
CA ILE A 285 -17.30 8.69 -19.45
C ILE A 285 -16.02 8.62 -18.59
N PRO A 286 -15.99 7.72 -17.59
CA PRO A 286 -14.98 7.73 -16.56
C PRO A 286 -13.58 7.59 -17.13
#